data_AF-A0AAD6UGV4-F1
#
_entry.id   AF-A0AAD6UGV4-F1
#
_cell.length_a   1.000
_cell.length_b   1.000
_cell.length_c   1.000
_cell.angle_alpha   90.00
_cell.angle_beta   90.00
_cell.angle_gamma   90.00
#
_symmetry.space_group_name_H-M   'P 1'
#
loop_
_entity.id
_entity.type
_entity.pdbx_description
1 polymer ?
#
loop_
_entity_poly.entity_id
_entity_poly.type
_entity_poly.pdbx_seq_one_letter_code
_entity_poly.pdbx_strand_id
1 'polypeptide(L)'
;MNDFAPTASIVLASVADALPMCNLCHKAPVSSRMYVTCRSCRDKRSANKRQAKLAVRMALLRAGGFSTNLPPPLAGSSSVVKSLKRKADEESSTDVMERMRKRLKTMKPFAAKSEAPTPVASVETERAFVKFINAAELYKDMKRHQAIASPSMHFYGTYAIVALPTIDNKERARAVARDLRANTSLHFDPEDRKSMRSNDANNTYTIRYKCTCHAAPSALKRSSSGDISSYFAKTAPKAEEKPKATCKGRIEISAEDDKSHRLGWLGQRVKVTVYHPKKA
;
A
#
# COMPACT_ATOMS: atom_id res chain seq x y z
N MET A 1 6.76 -54.07 -60.41
CA MET A 1 5.80 -53.63 -59.39
C MET A 1 6.59 -53.12 -58.20
N ASN A 2 6.80 -51.80 -58.13
CA ASN A 2 7.32 -51.09 -56.98
C ASN A 2 6.96 -49.61 -57.21
N ASP A 3 5.81 -49.22 -56.64
CA ASP A 3 5.25 -47.88 -56.74
C ASP A 3 5.91 -46.96 -55.70
N PHE A 4 6.73 -46.03 -56.18
CA PHE A 4 7.28 -44.94 -55.37
C PHE A 4 6.35 -43.73 -55.43
N ALA A 5 5.74 -43.39 -54.30
CA ALA A 5 4.90 -42.20 -54.14
C ALA A 5 5.76 -40.92 -54.04
N PRO A 6 5.34 -39.79 -54.63
CA PRO A 6 6.10 -38.54 -54.61
C PRO A 6 5.98 -37.82 -53.26
N THR A 7 7.13 -37.51 -52.67
CA THR A 7 7.26 -36.66 -51.46
C THR A 7 6.96 -35.19 -51.79
N ALA A 8 5.89 -34.66 -51.20
CA ALA A 8 5.54 -33.24 -51.29
C ALA A 8 6.48 -32.39 -50.41
N SER A 9 7.27 -31.52 -51.05
CA SER A 9 8.08 -30.51 -50.37
C SER A 9 7.19 -29.39 -49.81
N ILE A 10 7.06 -29.34 -48.49
CA ILE A 10 6.39 -28.25 -47.77
C ILE A 10 7.31 -27.03 -47.78
N VAL A 11 6.99 -26.04 -48.60
CA VAL A 11 7.62 -24.72 -48.58
C VAL A 11 7.06 -23.94 -47.39
N LEU A 12 7.81 -23.87 -46.29
CA LEU A 12 7.50 -22.99 -45.17
C LEU A 12 7.74 -21.54 -45.60
N ALA A 13 6.68 -20.89 -46.08
CA ALA A 13 6.67 -19.44 -46.27
C ALA A 13 6.90 -18.77 -44.89
N SER A 14 8.08 -18.18 -44.71
CA SER A 14 8.41 -17.32 -43.58
C SER A 14 7.47 -16.12 -43.60
N VAL A 15 6.39 -16.20 -42.82
CA VAL A 15 5.55 -15.04 -42.53
C VAL A 15 6.39 -14.16 -41.62
N ALA A 16 7.12 -13.22 -42.22
CA ALA A 16 7.81 -12.16 -41.50
C ALA A 16 6.73 -11.32 -40.83
N ASP A 17 6.39 -11.68 -39.59
CA ASP A 17 5.44 -10.99 -38.75
C ASP A 17 5.87 -9.53 -38.62
N ALA A 18 5.20 -8.64 -39.37
CA ALA A 18 5.47 -7.23 -39.33
C ALA A 18 5.28 -6.72 -37.89
N LEU A 19 6.38 -6.27 -37.28
CA LEU A 19 6.33 -5.73 -35.93
C LEU A 19 5.45 -4.46 -35.91
N PRO A 20 4.56 -4.30 -34.91
CA PRO A 20 3.69 -3.14 -34.84
C PRO A 20 4.50 -1.84 -34.69
N MET A 21 4.04 -0.77 -35.34
CA MET A 21 4.68 0.55 -35.25
C MET A 21 4.35 1.23 -33.92
N CYS A 22 5.29 2.04 -33.42
CA CYS A 22 5.10 2.80 -32.18
C CYS A 22 3.93 3.79 -32.26
N ASN A 23 2.98 3.72 -31.32
CA ASN A 23 1.80 4.61 -31.31
C ASN A 23 2.08 6.08 -30.95
N LEU A 24 3.31 6.44 -30.55
CA LEU A 24 3.66 7.82 -30.22
C LEU A 24 4.40 8.53 -31.35
N CYS A 25 5.38 7.86 -31.95
CA CYS A 25 6.19 8.48 -32.99
C CYS A 25 5.90 7.96 -34.39
N HIS A 26 5.23 6.81 -34.52
CA HIS A 26 4.95 6.10 -35.78
C HIS A 26 6.19 5.86 -36.67
N LYS A 27 7.40 5.96 -36.11
CA LYS A 27 8.68 5.91 -36.84
C LYS A 27 9.48 4.64 -36.64
N ALA A 28 9.23 3.89 -35.56
CA ALA A 28 10.02 2.71 -35.21
C ALA A 28 9.11 1.53 -34.87
N PRO A 29 9.43 0.31 -35.33
CA PRO A 29 8.75 -0.89 -34.89
C PRO A 29 9.02 -1.14 -33.41
N VAL A 30 8.06 -1.75 -32.72
CA VAL A 30 8.22 -2.10 -31.32
C VAL A 30 8.89 -3.47 -31.20
N SER A 31 9.95 -3.55 -30.40
CA SER A 31 10.81 -4.73 -30.28
C SER A 31 10.13 -5.97 -29.69
N SER A 32 8.90 -5.83 -29.19
CA SER A 32 8.11 -6.91 -28.61
C SER A 32 6.63 -6.55 -28.66
N ARG A 33 5.78 -7.54 -28.96
CA ARG A 33 4.31 -7.40 -28.95
C ARG A 33 3.74 -6.99 -27.58
N MET A 34 4.53 -7.09 -26.51
CA MET A 34 4.11 -6.67 -25.17
C MET A 34 4.14 -5.14 -24.98
N TYR A 35 4.79 -4.40 -25.87
CA TYR A 35 4.89 -2.94 -25.75
C TYR A 35 4.19 -2.25 -26.92
N VAL A 36 3.57 -1.11 -26.61
CA VAL A 36 2.85 -0.28 -27.59
C VAL A 36 3.71 0.90 -28.08
N THR A 37 4.89 1.09 -27.47
CA THR A 37 5.78 2.23 -27.73
C THR A 37 7.22 1.78 -27.90
N CYS A 38 7.94 2.42 -28.82
CA CYS A 38 9.35 2.12 -29.05
C CYS A 38 10.21 2.49 -27.82
N ARG A 39 11.41 1.92 -27.76
CA ARG A 39 12.38 2.13 -26.66
C ARG A 39 12.66 3.63 -26.43
N SER A 40 12.95 4.37 -27.50
CA SER A 40 13.23 5.82 -27.43
C SER A 40 12.09 6.62 -26.79
N CYS A 41 10.83 6.37 -27.18
CA CYS A 41 9.68 7.05 -26.58
C CYS A 41 9.48 6.67 -25.09
N ARG A 42 9.74 5.41 -24.71
CA ARG A 42 9.70 4.95 -23.32
C ARG A 42 10.78 5.62 -22.46
N ASP A 43 11.99 5.72 -22.99
CA ASP A 43 13.11 6.36 -22.31
C ASP A 43 12.86 7.86 -22.14
N LYS A 44 12.37 8.54 -23.20
CA LYS A 44 11.97 9.96 -23.13
C LYS A 44 10.87 10.20 -22.09
N ARG A 45 9.84 9.34 -22.05
CA ARG A 45 8.76 9.43 -21.05
C ARG A 45 9.31 9.21 -19.63
N SER A 46 10.23 8.28 -19.46
CA SER A 46 10.88 7.99 -18.18
C SER A 46 11.75 9.16 -17.72
N ALA A 47 12.49 9.79 -18.64
CA ALA A 47 13.27 11.01 -18.37
C ALA A 47 12.37 12.18 -17.95
N ASN A 48 11.28 12.43 -18.69
CA ASN A 48 10.31 13.48 -18.34
C ASN A 48 9.69 13.24 -16.95
N LYS A 49 9.37 11.98 -16.62
CA LYS A 49 8.85 11.61 -15.28
C LYS A 49 9.88 11.87 -14.18
N ARG A 50 11.17 11.62 -14.42
CA ARG A 50 12.25 11.94 -13.48
C ARG A 50 12.40 13.45 -13.30
N GLN A 51 12.39 14.22 -14.40
CA GLN A 51 12.45 15.69 -14.35
C GLN A 51 11.26 16.29 -13.60
N ALA A 52 10.03 15.82 -13.84
CA ALA A 52 8.85 16.29 -13.13
C ALA A 52 8.94 16.02 -11.61
N LYS A 53 9.43 14.84 -11.20
CA LYS A 53 9.67 14.53 -9.78
C LYS A 53 10.71 15.46 -9.15
N LEU A 54 11.79 15.75 -9.86
CA LEU A 54 12.81 16.70 -9.39
C LEU A 54 12.24 18.11 -9.26
N ALA A 55 11.43 18.56 -10.23
CA ALA A 55 10.77 19.87 -10.18
C ALA A 55 9.83 19.98 -8.97
N VAL A 56 9.01 18.96 -8.69
CA VAL A 56 8.15 18.93 -7.49
C VAL A 56 8.98 18.97 -6.21
N ARG A 57 10.09 18.22 -6.14
CA ARG A 57 11.00 18.25 -4.98
C ARG A 57 11.61 19.65 -4.77
N MET A 58 12.06 20.30 -5.85
CA MET A 58 12.60 21.66 -5.80
C MET A 58 11.54 22.69 -5.39
N ALA A 59 10.30 22.54 -5.87
CA ALA A 59 9.18 23.40 -5.48
C ALA A 59 8.84 23.25 -3.98
N LEU A 60 8.86 22.01 -3.45
CA LEU A 60 8.66 21.76 -2.02
C LEU A 60 9.77 22.35 -1.16
N LEU A 61 11.04 22.25 -1.59
CA LEU A 61 12.15 22.90 -0.88
C LEU A 61 12.01 24.43 -0.86
N ARG A 62 11.52 25.02 -1.96
CA ARG A 62 11.27 26.47 -2.03
C ARG A 62 10.06 26.89 -1.17
N ALA A 63 9.00 26.09 -1.13
CA ALA A 63 7.79 26.38 -0.37
C ALA A 63 7.92 26.11 1.14
N GLY A 64 8.81 25.18 1.52
CA GLY A 64 8.99 24.72 2.89
C GLY A 64 9.62 25.72 3.86
N GLY A 65 9.90 26.96 3.45
CA GLY A 65 10.28 28.04 4.36
C GLY A 65 11.49 27.74 5.25
N PHE A 66 12.34 26.78 4.90
CA PHE A 66 13.61 26.56 5.56
C PHE A 66 14.50 27.75 5.20
N SER A 67 14.36 28.80 6.01
CA SER A 67 15.24 29.94 6.05
C SER A 67 16.61 29.40 6.48
N THR A 68 17.39 28.92 5.52
CA THR A 68 18.83 28.89 5.70
C THR A 68 19.23 30.35 5.80
N ASN A 69 19.43 30.82 7.03
CA ASN A 69 20.18 32.04 7.33
C ASN A 69 21.62 31.85 6.85
N LEU A 70 21.80 31.78 5.53
CA LEU A 70 23.08 31.92 4.86
C LEU A 70 23.18 33.40 4.49
N PRO A 71 24.30 34.06 4.82
CA PRO A 71 24.49 35.46 4.48
C PRO A 71 24.37 35.65 2.97
N PRO A 72 23.69 36.73 2.53
CA PRO A 72 23.45 36.98 1.12
C PRO A 72 24.77 37.19 0.36
N PRO A 73 24.97 36.59 -0.82
CA PRO A 73 25.98 37.06 -1.74
C PRO A 73 25.60 38.49 -2.18
N LEU A 74 26.57 39.38 -2.06
CA LEU A 74 26.46 40.79 -2.43
C LEU A 74 26.08 40.95 -3.92
N ALA A 75 24.99 41.69 -4.12
CA ALA A 75 24.65 42.55 -5.26
C ALA A 75 24.60 41.98 -6.70
N GLY A 76 23.44 42.14 -7.35
CA GLY A 76 23.32 42.07 -8.81
C GLY A 76 21.89 42.14 -9.36
N SER A 77 21.41 43.36 -9.62
CA SER A 77 20.35 43.77 -10.56
C SER A 77 18.91 43.23 -10.43
N SER A 78 18.04 44.10 -9.91
CA SER A 78 16.78 44.62 -10.50
C SER A 78 16.01 43.74 -11.52
N SER A 79 14.85 43.22 -11.11
CA SER A 79 13.62 43.32 -11.92
C SER A 79 12.38 43.25 -11.03
N VAL A 80 11.62 44.34 -11.02
CA VAL A 80 10.37 44.53 -10.27
C VAL A 80 9.26 43.72 -10.94
N VAL A 81 8.71 42.71 -10.24
CA VAL A 81 7.44 42.08 -10.62
C VAL A 81 6.42 42.30 -9.51
N LYS A 82 5.38 43.06 -9.84
CA LYS A 82 4.24 43.43 -9.00
C LYS A 82 3.46 42.19 -8.56
N SER A 83 3.43 41.93 -7.25
CA SER A 83 2.56 40.93 -6.63
C SER A 83 1.11 41.42 -6.58
N LEU A 84 0.23 40.77 -7.35
CA LEU A 84 -1.22 40.93 -7.29
C LEU A 84 -1.77 40.21 -6.06
N LYS A 85 -2.11 41.00 -5.04
CA LYS A 85 -2.78 40.60 -3.80
C LYS A 85 -4.27 40.36 -4.11
N ARG A 86 -4.69 39.10 -4.29
CA ARG A 86 -6.11 38.73 -4.41
C ARG A 86 -6.70 38.56 -3.01
N LYS A 87 -7.69 39.38 -2.68
CA LYS A 87 -8.61 39.16 -1.56
C LYS A 87 -9.44 37.91 -1.87
N ALA A 88 -9.41 36.93 -0.98
CA ALA A 88 -10.36 35.83 -0.99
C ALA A 88 -11.45 36.18 0.03
N ASP A 89 -12.69 36.24 -0.43
CA ASP A 89 -13.85 36.46 0.41
C ASP A 89 -14.12 35.19 1.24
N GLU A 90 -14.18 35.39 2.55
CA GLU A 90 -14.40 34.37 3.57
C GLU A 90 -15.91 34.08 3.66
N GLU A 91 -16.44 33.28 2.74
CA GLU A 91 -17.80 32.78 2.86
C GLU A 91 -17.87 31.69 3.94
N SER A 92 -18.67 31.99 4.96
CA SER A 92 -18.90 31.21 6.18
C SER A 92 -19.26 29.75 5.92
N SER A 93 -18.30 28.86 6.16
CA SER A 93 -18.37 27.39 6.04
C SER A 93 -19.45 26.70 6.90
N THR A 94 -20.17 27.44 7.76
CA THR A 94 -21.16 26.85 8.68
C THR A 94 -22.47 26.48 7.98
N ASP A 95 -22.88 27.20 6.93
CA ASP A 95 -24.21 27.02 6.31
C ASP A 95 -24.28 25.76 5.41
N VAL A 96 -23.17 25.35 4.82
CA VAL A 96 -23.09 24.15 3.97
C VAL A 96 -23.26 22.86 4.78
N MET A 97 -22.69 22.81 5.98
CA MET A 97 -22.78 21.64 6.88
C MET A 97 -24.20 21.45 7.44
N GLU A 98 -24.93 22.55 7.67
CA GLU A 98 -26.29 22.50 8.21
C GLU A 98 -27.31 22.02 7.17
N ARG A 99 -27.16 22.42 5.90
CA ARG A 99 -27.95 21.87 4.78
C ARG A 99 -27.75 20.36 4.59
N MET A 100 -26.53 19.85 4.81
CA MET A 100 -26.25 18.42 4.65
C MET A 100 -26.89 17.58 5.77
N ARG A 101 -26.94 18.10 7.00
CA ARG A 101 -27.57 17.42 8.15
C ARG A 101 -29.09 17.29 8.02
N LYS A 102 -29.76 18.28 7.41
CA LYS A 102 -31.22 18.23 7.15
C LYS A 102 -31.61 17.13 6.15
N ARG A 103 -30.76 16.82 5.16
CA ARG A 103 -31.06 15.78 4.15
C ARG A 103 -30.96 14.34 4.66
N LEU A 104 -30.25 14.08 5.76
CA LEU A 104 -30.09 12.73 6.30
C LEU A 104 -31.25 12.30 7.23
N LYS A 105 -32.08 13.23 7.70
CA LYS A 105 -33.19 12.94 8.63
C LYS A 105 -34.47 12.42 7.95
N THR A 106 -34.58 12.49 6.62
CA THR A 106 -35.79 12.10 5.88
C THR A 106 -35.75 10.68 5.30
N MET A 107 -34.66 9.93 5.49
CA MET A 107 -34.60 8.53 5.02
C MET A 107 -35.18 7.59 6.09
N LYS A 108 -36.42 7.17 5.89
CA LYS A 108 -37.09 6.11 6.68
C LYS A 108 -36.33 4.78 6.54
N PRO A 109 -36.09 4.04 7.64
CA PRO A 109 -35.53 2.71 7.56
C PRO A 109 -36.56 1.72 6.98
N PHE A 110 -36.19 1.04 5.90
CA PHE A 110 -36.92 -0.13 5.41
C PHE A 110 -36.68 -1.31 6.37
N ALA A 111 -37.74 -1.73 7.05
CA ALA A 111 -37.74 -2.93 7.87
C ALA A 111 -37.74 -4.17 6.97
N ALA A 112 -36.59 -4.81 6.83
CA ALA A 112 -36.48 -6.12 6.19
C ALA A 112 -36.81 -7.22 7.21
N LYS A 113 -37.84 -8.02 6.92
CA LYS A 113 -38.18 -9.25 7.66
C LYS A 113 -37.05 -10.26 7.50
N SER A 114 -36.42 -10.66 8.60
CA SER A 114 -35.42 -11.74 8.61
C SER A 114 -36.12 -13.09 8.85
N GLU A 115 -36.05 -13.99 7.88
CA GLU A 115 -36.33 -15.41 8.09
C GLU A 115 -35.14 -16.08 8.79
N ALA A 116 -35.44 -16.94 9.76
CA ALA A 116 -34.44 -17.57 10.62
C ALA A 116 -33.73 -18.73 9.89
N PRO A 117 -32.38 -18.77 9.89
CA PRO A 117 -31.64 -19.86 9.24
C PRO A 117 -31.53 -21.11 10.12
N THR A 118 -31.74 -22.26 9.48
CA THR A 118 -31.58 -23.61 10.00
C THR A 118 -30.11 -23.92 10.36
N PRO A 119 -29.84 -24.65 11.46
CA PRO A 119 -28.47 -24.96 11.88
C PRO A 119 -27.88 -26.10 11.03
N VAL A 120 -26.96 -25.75 10.12
CA VAL A 120 -26.14 -26.71 9.37
C VAL A 120 -24.83 -26.93 10.11
N ALA A 121 -24.43 -28.20 10.23
CA ALA A 121 -23.23 -28.66 10.92
C ALA A 121 -21.97 -27.85 10.51
N SER A 122 -21.19 -27.50 11.54
CA SER A 122 -20.00 -26.66 11.50
C SER A 122 -18.84 -27.29 10.71
N VAL A 123 -18.88 -27.14 9.39
CA VAL A 123 -17.66 -27.06 8.57
C VAL A 123 -16.92 -25.81 9.04
N GLU A 124 -15.60 -25.87 9.25
CA GLU A 124 -14.74 -24.70 9.50
C GLU A 124 -14.98 -23.68 8.38
N THR A 125 -15.95 -22.81 8.62
CA THR A 125 -16.45 -21.86 7.65
C THR A 125 -15.34 -20.85 7.50
N GLU A 126 -14.76 -20.75 6.30
CA GLU A 126 -13.84 -19.67 5.96
C GLU A 126 -14.47 -18.38 6.46
N ARG A 127 -13.93 -17.81 7.55
CA ARG A 127 -14.57 -16.68 8.21
C ARG A 127 -14.63 -15.55 7.19
N ALA A 128 -15.85 -15.15 6.83
CA ALA A 128 -16.06 -14.15 5.81
C ALA A 128 -15.33 -12.87 6.19
N PHE A 129 -14.48 -12.37 5.28
CA PHE A 129 -13.81 -11.10 5.47
C PHE A 129 -14.84 -9.97 5.49
N VAL A 130 -14.79 -9.13 6.54
CA VAL A 130 -15.61 -7.92 6.61
C VAL A 130 -15.08 -6.93 5.58
N LYS A 131 -15.95 -6.49 4.65
CA LYS A 131 -15.61 -5.55 3.59
C LYS A 131 -15.76 -4.11 4.10
N PHE A 132 -14.72 -3.31 3.93
CA PHE A 132 -14.69 -1.90 4.28
C PHE A 132 -14.56 -1.03 3.02
N ILE A 133 -15.11 0.17 3.08
CA ILE A 133 -15.05 1.12 1.96
C ILE A 133 -13.63 1.66 1.80
N ASN A 134 -12.96 1.92 2.92
CA ASN A 134 -11.61 2.50 2.95
C ASN A 134 -10.79 1.96 4.13
N ALA A 135 -9.48 2.24 4.10
CA ALA A 135 -8.55 1.81 5.13
C ALA A 135 -8.85 2.42 6.52
N ALA A 136 -9.34 3.67 6.56
CA ALA A 136 -9.59 4.36 7.82
C ALA A 136 -10.73 3.72 8.62
N GLU A 137 -11.79 3.27 7.94
CA GLU A 137 -12.88 2.50 8.55
C GLU A 137 -12.38 1.15 9.08
N LEU A 138 -11.56 0.45 8.30
CA LEU A 138 -10.95 -0.81 8.76
C LEU A 138 -10.14 -0.60 10.03
N TYR A 139 -9.30 0.44 10.10
CA TYR A 139 -8.50 0.73 11.29
C TYR A 139 -9.33 1.11 12.50
N LYS A 140 -10.38 1.92 12.32
CA LYS A 140 -11.34 2.27 13.39
C LYS A 140 -12.03 1.04 13.93
N ASP A 141 -12.49 0.17 13.04
CA ASP A 141 -13.17 -1.06 13.43
C ASP A 141 -12.23 -2.03 14.16
N MET A 142 -11.01 -2.17 13.66
CA MET A 142 -9.99 -2.99 14.31
C MET A 142 -9.64 -2.48 15.71
N LYS A 143 -9.57 -1.15 15.94
CA LYS A 143 -9.42 -0.59 17.30
C LYS A 143 -10.59 -0.93 18.22
N ARG A 144 -11.82 -0.88 17.71
CA ARG A 144 -13.01 -1.27 18.49
C ARG A 144 -12.91 -2.74 18.89
N HIS A 145 -12.51 -3.61 17.97
CA HIS A 145 -12.25 -5.02 18.27
C HIS A 145 -11.14 -5.19 19.30
N GLN A 146 -10.06 -4.40 19.27
CA GLN A 146 -9.01 -4.46 20.30
C GLN A 146 -9.53 -4.09 21.69
N ALA A 147 -10.37 -3.05 21.77
CA ALA A 147 -10.94 -2.61 23.04
C ALA A 147 -11.91 -3.63 23.64
N ILE A 148 -12.66 -4.35 22.79
CA ILE A 148 -13.65 -5.36 23.22
C ILE A 148 -12.99 -6.72 23.50
N ALA A 149 -12.05 -7.15 22.65
CA ALA A 149 -11.62 -8.54 22.56
C ALA A 149 -10.51 -8.95 23.54
N SER A 150 -10.25 -8.19 24.61
CA SER A 150 -9.29 -8.59 25.64
C SER A 150 -9.75 -9.92 26.30
N PRO A 151 -9.04 -11.06 26.17
CA PRO A 151 -7.63 -11.25 25.73
C PRO A 151 -7.39 -11.99 24.38
N SER A 152 -8.43 -12.38 23.64
CA SER A 152 -8.31 -13.07 22.34
C SER A 152 -8.94 -12.26 21.23
N MET A 153 -8.15 -11.89 20.22
CA MET A 153 -8.62 -11.09 19.10
C MET A 153 -8.51 -11.88 17.79
N HIS A 154 -9.62 -12.02 17.10
CA HIS A 154 -9.63 -12.49 15.71
C HIS A 154 -10.30 -11.42 14.86
N PHE A 155 -9.58 -10.89 13.87
CA PHE A 155 -10.09 -9.86 12.98
C PHE A 155 -9.76 -10.23 11.54
N TYR A 156 -10.76 -10.09 10.66
CA TYR A 156 -10.66 -10.37 9.23
C TYR A 156 -11.29 -9.22 8.47
N GLY A 157 -10.47 -8.34 7.92
CA GLY A 157 -10.93 -7.16 7.20
C GLY A 157 -10.37 -7.10 5.79
N THR A 158 -11.15 -6.60 4.85
CA THR A 158 -10.69 -6.31 3.49
C THR A 158 -11.22 -4.97 2.99
N TYR A 159 -10.41 -4.29 2.19
CA TYR A 159 -10.84 -3.13 1.42
C TYR A 159 -10.13 -3.10 0.08
N ALA A 160 -10.70 -2.37 -0.88
CA ALA A 160 -10.10 -2.15 -2.19
C ALA A 160 -9.62 -0.71 -2.32
N ILE A 161 -8.50 -0.52 -3.01
CA ILE A 161 -7.96 0.80 -3.37
C ILE A 161 -7.64 0.80 -4.86
N VAL A 162 -7.77 1.94 -5.52
CA VAL A 162 -7.36 2.07 -6.93
C VAL A 162 -5.85 1.83 -7.03
N ALA A 163 -5.44 0.97 -7.97
CA ALA A 163 -4.04 0.63 -8.17
C ALA A 163 -3.27 1.84 -8.69
N LEU A 164 -2.12 2.12 -8.08
CA LEU A 164 -1.18 3.10 -8.61
C LEU A 164 -0.09 2.35 -9.37
N PRO A 165 0.22 2.69 -10.63
CA PRO A 165 1.20 1.96 -11.44
C PRO A 165 2.63 2.08 -10.91
N THR A 166 2.85 2.93 -9.91
CA THR A 166 4.14 3.11 -9.24
C THR A 166 4.27 2.28 -7.97
N ILE A 167 3.19 1.68 -7.45
CA ILE A 167 3.18 0.97 -6.18
C ILE A 167 2.77 -0.47 -6.46
N ASP A 168 3.72 -1.39 -6.37
CA ASP A 168 3.44 -2.82 -6.48
C ASP A 168 2.71 -3.36 -5.23
N ASN A 169 2.21 -4.59 -5.29
CA ASN A 169 1.50 -5.22 -4.17
C ASN A 169 2.43 -5.40 -2.94
N LYS A 170 3.74 -5.50 -3.15
CA LYS A 170 4.76 -5.60 -2.10
C LYS A 170 4.92 -4.31 -1.32
N GLU A 171 5.07 -3.18 -2.00
CA GLU A 171 5.12 -1.85 -1.44
C GLU A 171 3.79 -1.48 -0.81
N ARG A 172 2.67 -1.87 -1.42
CA ARG A 172 1.33 -1.67 -0.84
C ARG A 172 1.19 -2.37 0.51
N ALA A 173 1.48 -3.67 0.58
CA ALA A 173 1.40 -4.43 1.84
C ALA A 173 2.35 -3.85 2.92
N ARG A 174 3.54 -3.37 2.53
CA ARG A 174 4.48 -2.67 3.43
C ARG A 174 3.93 -1.34 3.93
N ALA A 175 3.28 -0.55 3.07
CA ALA A 175 2.66 0.70 3.45
C ALA A 175 1.53 0.45 4.45
N VAL A 176 0.66 -0.53 4.17
CA VAL A 176 -0.42 -0.95 5.09
C VAL A 176 0.14 -1.42 6.43
N ALA A 177 1.26 -2.15 6.46
CA ALA A 177 1.90 -2.55 7.71
C ALA A 177 2.44 -1.36 8.53
N ARG A 178 2.90 -0.28 7.87
CA ARG A 178 3.27 0.97 8.57
C ARG A 178 2.03 1.68 9.10
N ASP A 179 0.99 1.78 8.28
CA ASP A 179 -0.25 2.45 8.64
C ASP A 179 -0.96 1.74 9.79
N LEU A 180 -1.00 0.41 9.79
CA LEU A 180 -1.56 -0.38 10.89
C LEU A 180 -0.84 -0.11 12.21
N ARG A 181 0.49 0.01 12.22
CA ARG A 181 1.25 0.36 13.44
C ARG A 181 1.02 1.80 13.88
N ALA A 182 0.99 2.73 12.94
CA ALA A 182 0.79 4.15 13.25
C ALA A 182 -0.64 4.42 13.74
N ASN A 183 -1.61 3.71 13.18
CA ASN A 183 -3.02 3.97 13.46
C ASN A 183 -3.59 3.05 14.50
N THR A 184 -2.97 1.93 14.89
CA THR A 184 -3.58 0.98 15.86
C THR A 184 -2.59 0.58 16.94
N SER A 185 -3.08 0.05 18.06
CA SER A 185 -2.24 -0.34 19.20
C SER A 185 -1.61 -1.74 19.04
N LEU A 186 -1.49 -2.22 17.80
CA LEU A 186 -0.87 -3.52 17.53
C LEU A 186 0.65 -3.38 17.57
N HIS A 187 1.26 -4.13 18.48
CA HIS A 187 2.71 -4.28 18.55
C HIS A 187 3.13 -5.52 17.78
N PHE A 188 3.98 -5.32 16.77
CA PHE A 188 4.65 -6.37 16.02
C PHE A 188 6.01 -5.89 15.51
N ASP A 189 6.96 -6.81 15.42
CA ASP A 189 8.34 -6.51 15.02
C ASP A 189 8.43 -6.34 13.50
N PRO A 190 8.90 -5.18 12.99
CA PRO A 190 9.17 -5.01 11.55
C PRO A 190 10.26 -5.93 11.01
N GLU A 191 11.22 -6.35 11.85
CA GLU A 191 12.39 -7.13 11.45
C GLU A 191 12.09 -8.63 11.39
N ASP A 192 11.22 -9.16 12.26
CA ASP A 192 10.71 -10.55 12.22
C ASP A 192 9.66 -10.75 11.12
N ARG A 193 9.96 -10.19 9.95
CA ARG A 193 9.11 -10.30 8.76
C ARG A 193 9.40 -11.62 8.06
N LYS A 194 8.48 -12.56 8.20
CA LYS A 194 8.42 -13.71 7.28
C LYS A 194 7.65 -13.26 6.04
N SER A 195 8.38 -12.80 5.01
CA SER A 195 7.74 -12.61 3.70
C SER A 195 7.36 -13.97 3.15
N MET A 196 6.08 -14.20 2.93
CA MET A 196 5.64 -15.38 2.20
C MET A 196 5.72 -15.07 0.71
N ARG A 197 6.18 -16.04 -0.09
CA ARG A 197 6.42 -15.91 -1.53
C ARG A 197 5.21 -15.29 -2.23
N SER A 198 5.48 -14.49 -3.27
CA SER A 198 4.44 -14.15 -4.24
C SER A 198 3.84 -15.44 -4.77
N ASN A 199 2.51 -15.53 -4.78
CA ASN A 199 1.88 -16.52 -5.63
C ASN A 199 1.79 -15.89 -7.02
N ASP A 200 2.67 -16.32 -7.92
CA ASP A 200 2.83 -15.72 -9.25
C ASP A 200 1.54 -15.83 -10.08
N ALA A 201 0.65 -16.79 -9.77
CA ALA A 201 -0.63 -16.95 -10.46
C ALA A 201 -1.57 -15.75 -10.27
N ASN A 202 -1.59 -15.15 -9.07
CA ASN A 202 -2.57 -14.13 -8.70
C ASN A 202 -1.95 -12.75 -8.46
N ASN A 203 -0.65 -12.60 -8.73
CA ASN A 203 0.13 -11.42 -8.37
C ASN A 203 -0.07 -11.01 -6.89
N THR A 204 -0.31 -12.00 -6.02
CA THR A 204 -0.62 -11.74 -4.61
C THR A 204 0.67 -11.68 -3.81
N TYR A 205 0.78 -10.67 -2.95
CA TYR A 205 1.89 -10.55 -2.03
C TYR A 205 1.41 -10.52 -0.58
N THR A 206 1.96 -11.41 0.25
CA THR A 206 1.55 -11.58 1.64
C THR A 206 2.73 -11.42 2.59
N ILE A 207 2.54 -10.63 3.65
CA ILE A 207 3.49 -10.45 4.73
C ILE A 207 2.88 -10.97 6.02
N ARG A 208 3.66 -11.76 6.76
CA ARG A 208 3.32 -12.21 8.10
C ARG A 208 4.27 -11.61 9.12
N TYR A 209 3.69 -11.10 10.21
CA TYR A 209 4.38 -10.56 11.37
C TYR A 209 3.99 -11.35 12.62
N LYS A 210 4.94 -11.56 13.52
CA LYS A 210 4.63 -12.07 14.87
C LYS A 210 4.21 -10.93 15.78
N CYS A 211 3.20 -11.16 16.61
CA CYS A 211 2.78 -10.19 17.60
C CYS A 211 3.80 -10.11 18.74
N THR A 212 4.08 -8.89 19.19
CA THR A 212 5.05 -8.59 20.26
C THR A 212 4.40 -7.96 21.49
N CYS A 213 3.07 -8.09 21.66
CA CYS A 213 2.35 -7.52 22.81
C CYS A 213 2.87 -7.97 24.18
N HIS A 214 3.56 -9.12 24.26
CA HIS A 214 4.17 -9.66 25.47
C HIS A 214 5.68 -9.50 25.52
N ALA A 215 6.31 -9.02 24.45
CA ALA A 215 7.68 -8.56 24.56
C ALA A 215 7.63 -7.31 25.43
N ALA A 216 8.27 -7.36 26.61
CA ALA A 216 8.58 -6.13 27.35
C ALA A 216 9.13 -5.15 26.32
N PRO A 217 8.71 -3.85 26.33
CA PRO A 217 9.13 -2.88 25.33
C PRO A 217 10.64 -2.93 25.27
N SER A 218 11.14 -3.66 24.28
CA SER A 218 12.55 -4.03 24.21
C SER A 218 13.17 -2.70 23.87
N ALA A 219 13.71 -2.02 24.90
CA ALA A 219 14.11 -0.63 24.86
C ALA A 219 14.76 -0.43 23.50
N LEU A 220 13.99 0.14 22.56
CA LEU A 220 14.37 0.15 21.17
C LEU A 220 15.65 0.93 21.23
N LYS A 221 16.77 0.23 21.04
CA LYS A 221 18.11 0.80 21.02
C LYS A 221 18.07 1.72 19.81
N ARG A 222 17.51 2.92 20.00
CA ARG A 222 17.83 4.08 19.20
C ARG A 222 19.31 4.18 19.45
N SER A 223 20.07 3.60 18.52
CA SER A 223 21.48 3.90 18.33
C SER A 223 21.51 5.38 18.00
N SER A 224 21.40 6.18 19.06
CA SER A 224 21.77 7.58 19.10
C SER A 224 23.25 7.58 18.84
N SER A 225 23.59 7.63 17.55
CA SER A 225 24.92 7.83 17.04
C SER A 225 25.47 9.12 17.67
N GLY A 226 26.33 9.02 18.67
CA GLY A 226 26.98 10.20 19.21
C GLY A 226 27.61 10.09 20.59
N ASP A 227 27.25 9.10 21.43
CA ASP A 227 27.79 9.06 22.80
C ASP A 227 28.99 8.11 22.93
N ILE A 228 30.19 8.69 22.76
CA ILE A 228 31.50 8.07 22.99
C ILE A 228 31.67 7.61 24.44
N SER A 229 30.81 8.07 25.37
CA SER A 229 30.86 7.75 26.80
C SER A 229 30.58 6.28 27.17
N SER A 230 30.18 5.43 26.21
CA SER A 230 29.86 4.01 26.48
C SER A 230 31.06 3.06 26.55
N TYR A 231 32.28 3.52 26.25
CA TYR A 231 33.48 2.68 26.29
C TYR A 231 33.99 2.31 27.69
N PHE A 232 33.51 2.96 28.76
CA PHE A 232 33.98 2.71 30.14
C PHE A 232 32.98 1.99 31.04
N ALA A 233 31.82 1.57 30.54
CA ALA A 233 30.86 0.81 31.33
C ALA A 233 31.32 -0.66 31.48
N LYS A 234 32.08 -0.91 32.55
CA LYS A 234 32.51 -2.23 33.04
C LYS A 234 31.37 -3.25 32.96
N THR A 235 31.70 -4.39 32.35
CA THR A 235 30.89 -5.59 32.19
C THR A 235 30.43 -6.16 33.53
N ALA A 236 29.25 -5.75 34.00
CA ALA A 236 28.54 -6.49 35.04
C ALA A 236 28.03 -7.82 34.45
N PRO A 237 28.12 -8.94 35.20
CA PRO A 237 27.68 -10.25 34.72
C PRO A 237 26.18 -10.22 34.39
N LYS A 238 25.84 -10.57 33.15
CA LYS A 238 24.46 -10.74 32.68
C LYS A 238 23.78 -11.81 33.53
N ALA A 239 22.89 -11.39 34.42
CA ALA A 239 21.93 -12.30 35.03
C ALA A 239 21.15 -13.01 33.92
N GLU A 240 21.13 -14.34 33.95
CA GLU A 240 20.40 -15.18 33.00
C GLU A 240 18.90 -14.88 33.10
N GLU A 241 18.39 -14.06 32.19
CA GLU A 241 16.96 -13.75 32.10
C GLU A 241 16.20 -15.00 31.64
N LYS A 242 15.32 -15.54 32.51
CA LYS A 242 14.41 -16.63 32.16
C LYS A 242 13.62 -16.27 30.88
N PRO A 243 13.45 -17.23 29.94
CA PRO A 243 12.75 -16.98 28.68
C PRO A 243 11.31 -16.55 28.97
N LYS A 244 10.99 -15.27 28.69
CA LYS A 244 9.63 -14.74 28.81
C LYS A 244 8.74 -15.42 27.78
N ALA A 245 7.53 -15.81 28.19
CA ALA A 245 6.56 -16.46 27.32
C ALA A 245 6.29 -15.60 26.07
N THR A 246 6.60 -16.14 24.88
CA THR A 246 6.43 -15.43 23.62
C THR A 246 4.97 -15.48 23.18
N CYS A 247 4.42 -14.33 22.79
CA CYS A 247 3.08 -14.27 22.19
C CYS A 247 3.01 -15.13 20.92
N LYS A 248 1.96 -15.96 20.80
CA LYS A 248 1.68 -16.77 19.60
C LYS A 248 0.81 -16.03 18.57
N GLY A 249 0.52 -14.75 18.80
CA GLY A 249 -0.26 -13.93 17.89
C GLY A 249 0.46 -13.70 16.56
N ARG A 250 -0.31 -13.58 15.47
CA ARG A 250 0.18 -13.31 14.12
C ARG A 250 -0.69 -12.28 13.42
N ILE A 251 -0.06 -11.44 12.62
CA ILE A 251 -0.70 -10.44 11.78
C ILE A 251 -0.30 -10.74 10.34
N GLU A 252 -1.29 -10.91 9.47
CA GLU A 252 -1.10 -11.23 8.06
C GLU A 252 -1.74 -10.11 7.22
N ILE A 253 -0.93 -9.57 6.32
CA ILE A 253 -1.35 -8.49 5.41
C ILE A 253 -1.07 -8.99 4.01
N SER A 254 -2.12 -9.09 3.19
CA SER A 254 -1.99 -9.43 1.78
C SER A 254 -2.51 -8.31 0.90
N ALA A 255 -1.84 -8.15 -0.25
CA ALA A 255 -2.27 -7.28 -1.32
C ALA A 255 -2.33 -8.10 -2.62
N GLU A 256 -3.43 -8.03 -3.33
CA GLU A 256 -3.66 -8.71 -4.62
C GLU A 256 -4.26 -7.73 -5.62
N ASP A 257 -4.10 -8.01 -6.92
CA ASP A 257 -4.74 -7.20 -7.95
C ASP A 257 -6.26 -7.41 -7.92
N ASP A 258 -7.02 -6.32 -8.06
CA ASP A 258 -8.47 -6.33 -8.04
C ASP A 258 -9.06 -5.80 -9.34
N LYS A 259 -9.77 -6.65 -10.07
CA LYS A 259 -10.46 -6.27 -11.32
C LYS A 259 -11.96 -6.04 -11.12
N SER A 260 -12.45 -5.98 -9.88
CA SER A 260 -13.88 -5.84 -9.58
C SER A 260 -14.45 -4.44 -9.80
N HIS A 261 -13.60 -3.44 -10.12
CA HIS A 261 -14.07 -2.08 -10.33
C HIS A 261 -14.94 -1.96 -11.59
N ARG A 262 -16.16 -1.41 -11.45
CA ARG A 262 -17.14 -1.32 -12.55
C ARG A 262 -16.65 -0.52 -13.76
N LEU A 263 -15.77 0.46 -13.57
CA LEU A 263 -15.18 1.26 -14.65
C LEU A 263 -13.95 0.59 -15.32
N GLY A 264 -13.63 -0.66 -14.98
CA GLY A 264 -12.48 -1.37 -15.54
C GLY A 264 -11.11 -0.89 -15.05
N TRP A 265 -11.08 0.00 -14.04
CA TRP A 265 -9.82 0.41 -13.41
C TRP A 265 -9.22 -0.74 -12.62
N LEU A 266 -7.91 -0.92 -12.74
CA LEU A 266 -7.19 -1.85 -11.90
C LEU A 266 -7.18 -1.32 -10.47
N GLY A 267 -7.65 -2.15 -9.54
CA GLY A 267 -7.56 -1.97 -8.10
C GLY A 267 -6.48 -2.85 -7.49
N GLN A 268 -6.22 -2.62 -6.21
CA GLN A 268 -5.48 -3.50 -5.32
C GLN A 268 -6.40 -3.81 -4.15
N ARG A 269 -6.64 -5.08 -3.88
CA ARG A 269 -7.40 -5.53 -2.71
C ARG A 269 -6.43 -5.83 -1.60
N VAL A 270 -6.68 -5.21 -0.45
CA VAL A 270 -5.90 -5.43 0.76
C VAL A 270 -6.73 -6.30 1.70
N LYS A 271 -6.14 -7.38 2.22
CA LYS A 271 -6.74 -8.20 3.27
C LYS A 271 -5.84 -8.15 4.51
N VAL A 272 -6.44 -7.86 5.65
CA VAL A 272 -5.79 -7.80 6.96
C VAL A 272 -6.40 -8.86 7.84
N THR A 273 -5.57 -9.77 8.32
CA THR A 273 -5.96 -10.80 9.27
C THR A 273 -5.13 -10.63 10.54
N VAL A 274 -5.80 -10.49 11.67
CA VAL A 274 -5.17 -10.46 13.00
C VAL A 274 -5.66 -11.67 13.76
N TYR A 275 -4.72 -12.50 14.20
CA TYR A 275 -5.00 -13.65 15.04
C TYR A 275 -4.20 -13.49 16.34
N HIS A 276 -4.90 -13.37 17.45
CA HIS A 276 -4.30 -13.28 18.77
C HIS A 276 -5.02 -14.26 19.69
N PRO A 277 -4.38 -15.37 20.10
CA PRO A 277 -5.01 -16.33 20.99
C PRO A 277 -5.21 -15.72 22.38
N LYS A 278 -6.18 -16.25 23.12
CA LYS A 278 -6.37 -15.96 24.55
C LYS A 278 -5.08 -16.32 25.28
N LYS A 279 -4.64 -15.44 26.18
CA LYS A 279 -3.56 -15.76 27.11
C LYS A 279 -4.00 -16.99 27.93
N ALA A 280 -3.22 -18.06 27.82
CA ALA A 280 -3.35 -19.23 28.68
C ALA A 280 -2.90 -18.86 30.11
#